data_AF-A0A9W9C9Z9-F1
#
_entry.id   AF-A0A9W9C9Z9-F1
#
_cell.length_a   1.000
_cell.length_b   1.000
_cell.length_c   1.000
_cell.angle_alpha   90.00
_cell.angle_beta   90.00
_cell.angle_gamma   90.00
#
_symmetry.space_group_name_H-M   'P 1'
#
loop_
_entity.id
_entity.type
_entity.pdbx_description
1 polymer ?
#
loop_
_entity_poly.entity_id
_entity_poly.type
_entity_poly.pdbx_seq_one_letter_code
_entity_poly.pdbx_strand_id
1 'polypeptide(L)'
;MAQGAVKPRKSSAPKKPTGPQHGNRVIKPKKQNLVSQQKLKKKATSQLTVKTEKLLAEKAGHLELLKGGKKEGRIGGQKINKEGSGKK
;
A
#
# COMPACT_ATOMS: atom_id res chain seq x y z
N MET A 1 -1.23 17.10 -41.78
CA MET A 1 -1.63 15.76 -42.28
C MET A 1 -2.95 15.38 -41.61
N ALA A 2 -4.07 15.43 -42.33
CA ALA A 2 -5.38 15.13 -41.77
C ALA A 2 -5.53 13.61 -41.56
N GLN A 3 -5.76 13.17 -40.32
CA GLN A 3 -6.19 11.79 -40.05
C GLN A 3 -7.67 11.68 -40.41
N GLY A 4 -7.99 10.84 -41.40
CA GLY A 4 -9.36 10.58 -41.83
C GLY A 4 -10.20 9.90 -40.75
N ALA A 5 -11.51 10.14 -40.78
CA ALA A 5 -12.47 9.61 -39.82
C ALA A 5 -12.46 8.06 -39.81
N VAL A 6 -12.14 7.47 -38.65
CA VAL A 6 -12.14 6.02 -38.46
C VAL A 6 -13.58 5.53 -38.31
N LYS A 7 -13.98 4.58 -39.16
CA LYS A 7 -15.31 3.95 -39.17
C LYS A 7 -15.58 3.28 -37.82
N PRO A 8 -16.64 3.63 -37.07
CA PRO A 8 -16.90 3.03 -35.77
C PRO A 8 -17.28 1.56 -35.94
N ARG A 9 -16.48 0.66 -35.35
CA ARG A 9 -16.80 -0.78 -35.30
C ARG A 9 -17.88 -1.00 -34.24
N LYS A 10 -18.96 -1.67 -34.61
CA LYS A 10 -20.04 -2.05 -33.69
C LYS A 10 -19.47 -3.06 -32.68
N SER A 11 -19.39 -2.70 -31.41
CA SER A 11 -18.97 -3.62 -30.36
C SER A 11 -20.09 -4.64 -30.13
N SER A 12 -19.73 -5.92 -30.11
CA SER A 12 -20.68 -6.97 -29.73
C SER A 12 -21.00 -6.83 -28.24
N ALA A 13 -22.29 -6.72 -27.90
CA ALA A 13 -22.73 -6.70 -26.50
C ALA A 13 -22.25 -7.98 -25.78
N PRO A 14 -21.81 -7.87 -24.51
CA PRO A 14 -21.34 -9.03 -23.76
C PRO A 14 -22.49 -10.00 -23.52
N LYS A 15 -22.35 -11.23 -24.02
CA LYS A 15 -23.32 -12.31 -23.76
C LYS A 15 -23.26 -12.68 -22.28
N LYS A 16 -24.42 -12.72 -21.61
CA LYS A 16 -24.53 -13.20 -20.23
C LYS A 16 -24.12 -14.68 -20.18
N PRO A 17 -23.31 -15.11 -19.20
CA PRO A 17 -22.90 -16.50 -19.08
C PRO A 17 -24.12 -17.39 -18.76
N THR A 18 -24.36 -18.41 -19.58
CA THR A 18 -25.50 -19.35 -19.47
C THR A 18 -25.14 -20.67 -18.76
N GLY A 19 -23.99 -20.74 -18.08
CA GLY A 19 -23.49 -21.94 -17.41
C GLY A 19 -23.24 -21.74 -15.91
N PRO A 20 -22.98 -22.82 -15.15
CA PRO A 20 -22.75 -22.77 -13.72
C PRO A 20 -21.63 -21.79 -13.37
N GLN A 21 -21.97 -20.72 -12.64
CA GLN A 21 -21.03 -19.70 -12.22
C GLN A 21 -20.10 -20.29 -11.17
N HIS A 22 -18.84 -20.44 -11.53
CA HIS A 22 -17.83 -20.89 -10.58
C HIS A 22 -17.61 -19.73 -9.59
N GLY A 23 -17.72 -20.01 -8.29
CA GLY A 23 -17.45 -19.01 -7.25
C GLY A 23 -16.02 -18.47 -7.31
N ASN A 24 -15.69 -17.54 -6.41
CA ASN A 24 -14.36 -16.89 -6.38
C ASN A 24 -13.24 -17.90 -6.08
N ARG A 25 -12.70 -18.53 -7.12
CA ARG A 25 -11.56 -19.45 -7.04
C ARG A 25 -10.27 -18.71 -7.34
N VAL A 26 -9.28 -18.83 -6.47
CA VAL A 26 -7.92 -18.35 -6.75
C VAL A 26 -7.20 -19.39 -7.61
N ILE A 27 -7.29 -19.22 -8.94
CA ILE A 27 -6.61 -20.10 -9.89
C ILE A 27 -5.16 -19.65 -10.04
N LYS A 28 -4.21 -20.52 -9.68
CA LYS A 28 -2.78 -20.24 -9.87
C LYS A 28 -2.44 -20.19 -11.37
N PRO A 29 -1.66 -19.19 -11.83
CA PRO A 29 -1.22 -19.12 -13.21
C PRO A 29 -0.28 -20.29 -13.53
N LYS A 30 -0.53 -20.96 -14.66
CA LYS A 30 0.29 -22.09 -15.12
C LYS A 30 1.43 -21.65 -16.06
N LYS A 31 1.29 -20.50 -16.72
CA LYS A 31 2.28 -19.96 -17.66
C LYS A 31 3.41 -19.26 -16.89
N GLN A 32 4.67 -19.52 -17.26
CA GLN A 32 5.84 -18.98 -16.56
C GLN A 32 5.83 -17.43 -16.47
N ASN A 33 5.47 -16.74 -17.56
CA ASN A 33 5.37 -15.28 -17.59
C ASN A 33 4.32 -14.72 -16.60
N LEU A 34 3.25 -15.46 -16.35
CA LEU A 34 2.21 -15.05 -15.40
C LEU A 34 2.62 -15.36 -13.94
N VAL A 35 3.41 -16.41 -13.73
CA VAL A 35 3.98 -16.74 -12.42
C VAL A 35 4.97 -15.65 -11.99
N SER A 36 5.83 -15.16 -12.88
CA SER A 36 6.77 -14.08 -12.57
C SER A 36 6.03 -12.78 -12.23
N GLN A 37 5.02 -12.41 -13.02
CA GLN A 37 4.18 -11.24 -12.72
C GLN A 37 3.44 -11.37 -11.38
N GLN A 38 2.92 -12.56 -11.04
CA GLN A 38 2.24 -12.76 -9.76
C GLN A 38 3.21 -12.59 -8.57
N LYS A 39 4.45 -13.06 -8.68
CA LYS A 39 5.50 -12.85 -7.66
C LYS A 39 5.79 -11.36 -7.49
N LEU A 40 5.94 -10.61 -8.58
CA LEU A 40 6.16 -9.17 -8.54
C LEU A 40 4.99 -8.42 -7.89
N LYS A 41 3.75 -8.76 -8.28
CA LYS A 41 2.54 -8.18 -7.68
C LYS A 41 2.52 -8.38 -6.16
N LYS A 42 2.78 -9.60 -5.68
CA LYS A 42 2.83 -9.91 -4.24
C LYS A 42 3.87 -9.07 -3.50
N LYS A 43 5.08 -8.93 -4.06
CA LYS A 43 6.15 -8.11 -3.46
C LYS A 43 5.78 -6.62 -3.42
N ALA A 44 5.23 -6.10 -4.51
CA ALA A 44 4.82 -4.69 -4.56
C ALA A 44 3.69 -4.40 -3.55
N THR A 45 2.70 -5.29 -3.44
CA THR A 45 1.61 -5.13 -2.47
C THR A 45 2.09 -5.22 -1.03
N SER A 46 3.04 -6.13 -0.72
CA SER A 46 3.59 -6.22 0.64
C SER A 46 4.41 -4.98 1.01
N GLN A 47 5.17 -4.41 0.07
CA GLN A 47 5.90 -3.16 0.35
C GLN A 47 4.97 -1.96 0.50
N LEU A 48 3.92 -1.89 -0.32
CA LEU A 48 2.94 -0.81 -0.23
C LEU A 48 2.19 -0.85 1.11
N THR A 49 1.75 -2.04 1.54
CA THR A 49 1.08 -2.24 2.83
C THR A 49 1.96 -1.83 4.01
N VAL A 50 3.23 -2.26 4.04
CA VAL A 50 4.19 -1.84 5.08
C VAL A 50 4.37 -0.31 5.10
N LYS A 51 4.47 0.34 3.94
CA LYS A 51 4.55 1.81 3.88
C LYS A 51 3.27 2.46 4.38
N THR A 52 2.10 1.93 4.05
CA THR A 52 0.83 2.46 4.54
C THR A 52 0.67 2.27 6.04
N GLU A 53 1.11 1.13 6.60
CA GLU A 53 1.12 0.88 8.05
C GLU A 53 2.05 1.86 8.76
N LYS A 54 3.24 2.10 8.22
CA LYS A 54 4.17 3.10 8.74
C LYS A 54 3.56 4.51 8.72
N LEU A 55 2.95 4.92 7.61
CA LEU A 55 2.30 6.23 7.49
C LEU A 55 1.11 6.38 8.46
N LEU A 56 0.33 5.31 8.67
CA LEU A 56 -0.76 5.32 9.65
C LEU A 56 -0.22 5.39 11.07
N ALA A 57 0.85 4.66 11.40
CA ALA A 57 1.50 4.71 12.70
C ALA A 57 2.16 6.08 12.96
N GLU A 58 2.76 6.70 11.96
CA GLU A 58 3.29 8.06 12.06
C GLU A 58 2.16 9.06 12.28
N LYS A 59 1.05 8.96 11.53
CA LYS A 59 -0.12 9.82 11.75
C LYS A 59 -0.79 9.56 13.10
N ALA A 60 -0.90 8.31 13.53
CA ALA A 60 -1.50 7.93 14.81
C ALA A 60 -0.60 8.31 15.99
N GLY A 61 0.71 8.05 15.90
CA GLY A 61 1.70 8.46 16.90
C GLY A 61 1.90 9.98 16.94
N HIS A 62 1.82 10.65 15.79
CA HIS A 62 1.73 12.11 15.74
C HIS A 62 0.40 12.60 16.33
N LEU A 63 -0.70 11.89 16.13
CA LEU A 63 -1.99 12.17 16.77
C LEU A 63 -2.00 11.84 18.27
N GLU A 64 -1.21 10.88 18.76
CA GLU A 64 -1.00 10.63 20.19
C GLU A 64 -0.22 11.78 20.83
N LEU A 65 0.66 12.45 20.07
CA LEU A 65 1.30 13.70 20.48
C LEU A 65 0.36 14.92 20.39
N LEU A 66 -0.63 14.92 19.48
CA LEU A 66 -1.60 16.02 19.33
C LEU A 66 -2.83 15.91 20.24
N LYS A 67 -3.30 14.69 20.53
CA LYS A 67 -4.47 14.41 21.36
C LYS A 67 -3.97 13.81 22.68
N GLY A 68 -3.43 14.68 23.53
CA GLY A 68 -2.99 14.33 24.89
C GLY A 68 -4.04 13.48 25.62
N GLY A 69 -3.75 12.19 25.73
CA GLY A 69 -4.68 11.18 26.24
C GLY A 69 -3.97 10.20 27.16
N LYS A 70 -3.85 10.58 28.43
CA LYS A 70 -3.71 9.69 29.60
C LYS A 70 -2.62 8.61 29.54
N LYS A 71 -1.38 8.99 29.22
CA LYS A 71 -0.20 8.38 29.84
C LYS A 71 0.69 9.49 30.40
N GLU A 72 0.23 10.06 31.50
CA GLU A 72 1.13 10.64 32.48
C GLU A 72 2.19 9.60 32.83
N GLY A 73 3.46 10.01 32.72
CA GLY A 73 4.49 9.42 33.58
C GLY A 73 5.76 8.91 32.94
N ARG A 74 5.95 8.91 31.61
CA ARG A 74 7.28 8.69 31.00
C ARG A 74 7.24 8.92 29.49
N ILE A 75 7.87 9.99 29.04
CA ILE A 75 8.86 10.11 27.95
C ILE A 75 8.94 11.61 27.62
N GLY A 76 9.47 12.37 28.57
CA GLY A 76 10.23 13.59 28.31
C GLY A 76 11.69 13.18 28.22
N GLY A 77 12.04 12.41 27.18
CA GLY A 77 13.40 11.92 26.95
C GLY A 77 14.33 12.99 26.39
N GLN A 78 14.34 14.20 26.96
CA GLN A 78 15.42 15.15 26.74
C GLN A 78 16.54 14.81 27.73
N LYS A 79 17.52 14.03 27.26
CA LYS A 79 18.85 14.03 27.90
C LYS A 79 19.49 15.37 27.57
N ILE A 80 19.32 16.32 28.48
CA ILE A 80 20.08 17.57 28.51
C ILE A 80 21.51 17.17 28.88
N ASN A 81 22.42 17.17 27.90
CA ASN A 81 23.85 16.95 28.13
C ASN A 81 24.36 18.10 29.01
N LYS A 82 24.61 17.84 30.29
CA LYS A 82 25.36 18.76 31.16
C LYS A 82 26.82 18.73 30.72
N GLU A 83 27.26 19.86 30.16
CA GLU A 83 28.65 20.23 30.00
C GLU A 83 29.36 20.14 31.36
N GLY A 84 30.16 19.10 31.54
CA GLY A 84 31.19 19.03 32.57
C GLY A 84 32.51 19.44 31.92
N SER A 85 32.85 20.71 32.02
CA SER A 85 34.18 21.23 31.68
C SER A 85 35.23 20.57 32.57
N GLY A 86 36.19 19.90 31.93
CA GLY A 86 37.41 19.46 32.59
C GLY A 86 38.40 20.60 32.81
N LYS A 87 39.36 20.32 33.72
CA LYS A 87 40.67 20.97 33.92
C LYS A 87 40.64 22.32 34.67
N LYS A 88 40.90 22.30 35.98
CA LYS A 88 42.22 22.45 36.63
C LYS A 88 42.04 22.39 38.15
#